data_AF-A0A7L3HLI5-F1
#
_entry.id   AF-A0A7L3HLI5-F1
#
_cell.length_a   1.000
_cell.length_b   1.000
_cell.length_c   1.000
_cell.angle_alpha   90.00
_cell.angle_beta   90.00
_cell.angle_gamma   90.00
#
_symmetry.space_group_name_H-M   'P 1'
#
loop_
_entity.id
_entity.type
_entity.pdbx_description
1 polymer ?
#
loop_
_entity_poly.entity_id
_entity_poly.type
_entity_poly.pdbx_seq_one_letter_code
_entity_poly.pdbx_strand_id
1 'polypeptide(L)' 'MAGALRIGDQLILEEDDKQSYVPEEQEIRDFAPTIGIDPDKESELLWLARECLVAPMPPEWKA' A
#
# COMPACT_ATOMS: atom_id res chain seq x y z
N MET A 1 7.35 -11.64 17.38
CA MET A 1 7.50 -10.68 18.50
C MET A 1 8.37 -9.57 17.96
N ALA A 2 7.80 -8.41 17.66
CA ALA A 2 8.55 -7.28 17.08
C ALA A 2 9.53 -6.72 18.14
N GLY A 3 10.81 -6.69 17.82
CA GLY A 3 11.86 -6.22 18.71
C GLY A 3 12.11 -4.74 18.49
N ALA A 4 11.64 -3.88 19.38
CA ALA A 4 12.06 -2.47 19.34
C ALA A 4 13.47 -2.35 19.94
N LEU A 5 14.45 -1.92 19.14
CA LEU A 5 15.83 -1.70 19.59
C LEU A 5 16.00 -0.23 20.01
N ARG A 6 16.45 0.03 21.25
CA ARG A 6 16.82 1.38 21.69
C ARG A 6 18.33 1.58 21.61
N ILE A 7 18.76 2.61 20.91
CA ILE A 7 20.15 3.09 20.92
C ILE A 7 20.15 4.49 21.53
N GLY A 8 20.65 4.60 22.77
CA GLY A 8 20.54 5.83 23.55
C GLY A 8 19.07 6.22 23.78
N ASP A 9 18.70 7.43 23.40
CA ASP A 9 17.33 7.93 23.53
C ASP A 9 16.46 7.71 22.27
N GLN A 10 17.05 7.14 21.22
CA GLN A 10 16.38 6.92 19.94
C GLN A 10 15.80 5.51 19.86
N LEU A 11 14.53 5.43 19.48
CA LEU A 11 13.81 4.18 19.22
C LEU A 11 13.97 3.80 17.76
N ILE A 12 14.59 2.66 17.48
CA ILE A 12 14.62 2.07 16.14
C ILE A 12 13.44 1.10 16.06
N LEU A 13 12.50 1.42 15.16
CA LEU A 13 11.41 0.54 14.79
C LEU A 13 11.94 -0.41 13.71
N GLU A 14 11.89 -1.71 13.97
CA GLU A 14 12.11 -2.70 12.91
C GLU A 14 10.96 -2.55 11.91
N GLU A 15 11.27 -2.19 10.66
CA GLU A 15 10.33 -2.31 9.56
C GLU A 15 10.08 -3.81 9.38
N ASP A 16 8.93 -4.29 9.85
CA ASP A 16 8.47 -5.66 9.60
C ASP A 16 8.12 -5.74 8.10
N ASP A 17 9.15 -5.95 7.27
CA ASP A 17 9.13 -5.98 5.80
C ASP A 17 8.24 -7.12 5.21
N LYS A 18 7.36 -7.73 6.00
CA LYS A 18 6.69 -9.00 5.64
C LYS A 18 5.18 -9.01 5.70
N GLN A 19 4.54 -7.85 5.62
CA GLN A 19 3.17 -7.81 5.16
C GLN A 19 3.18 -7.32 3.72
N SER A 20 3.17 -8.24 2.74
CA SER A 20 2.73 -7.89 1.38
C SER A 20 1.35 -7.25 1.54
N TYR A 21 1.30 -5.92 1.45
CA TYR A 21 0.06 -5.18 1.62
C TYR A 21 -0.95 -5.70 0.58
N VAL A 22 -2.07 -6.20 1.10
CA VAL A 22 -3.20 -6.63 0.28
C VAL A 22 -4.30 -5.61 0.53
N PRO A 23 -4.59 -4.71 -0.42
CA PRO A 23 -5.64 -3.73 -0.26
C PRO A 23 -7.00 -4.44 -0.15
N GLU A 24 -7.87 -3.91 0.71
CA GLU A 24 -9.25 -4.36 0.83
C GLU A 24 -10.08 -3.90 -0.37
N GLU A 25 -11.20 -4.57 -0.64
CA GLU A 25 -12.07 -4.21 -1.77
C GLU A 25 -12.58 -2.76 -1.68
N GLN A 26 -12.86 -2.28 -0.47
CA GLN A 26 -13.28 -0.89 -0.25
C GLN A 26 -12.16 0.10 -0.64
N GLU A 27 -10.91 -0.16 -0.29
CA GLU A 27 -9.77 0.69 -0.66
C GLU A 27 -9.59 0.74 -2.18
N ILE A 28 -9.77 -0.40 -2.86
CA ILE A 28 -9.71 -0.48 -4.32
C ILE A 28 -10.85 0.35 -4.95
N ARG A 29 -12.06 0.24 -4.42
CA ARG A 29 -13.24 1.02 -4.87
C ARG A 29 -13.08 2.51 -4.63
N ASP A 30 -12.50 2.90 -3.50
CA ASP A 30 -12.24 4.30 -3.16
C ASP A 30 -11.13 4.89 -4.04
N PHE A 31 -10.15 4.08 -4.45
CA PHE A 31 -9.05 4.50 -5.31
C PHE A 31 -9.45 4.57 -6.80
N ALA A 32 -10.34 3.70 -7.28
CA ALA A 32 -10.73 3.60 -8.69
C ALA A 32 -11.10 4.94 -9.36
N PRO A 33 -11.87 5.86 -8.73
CA PRO A 33 -12.16 7.18 -9.30
C PRO A 33 -10.91 8.05 -9.54
N THR A 34 -9.83 7.83 -8.78
CA THR A 34 -8.56 8.58 -8.93
C THR A 34 -7.91 8.32 -10.29
N ILE A 35 -8.07 7.12 -10.82
CA ILE A 35 -7.58 6.73 -12.15
C ILE A 35 -8.68 6.79 -13.22
N GLY A 36 -9.85 7.35 -12.88
CA GLY A 36 -10.97 7.56 -13.80
C GLY A 36 -11.86 6.33 -14.02
N ILE A 37 -11.79 5.33 -13.15
CA ILE A 37 -12.63 4.12 -13.21
C ILE A 37 -13.85 4.32 -12.30
N ASP A 38 -15.05 4.04 -12.81
CA ASP A 38 -16.28 4.01 -12.02
C ASP A 38 -16.45 2.63 -11.36
N PRO A 39 -16.36 2.50 -10.01
CA PRO A 39 -16.40 1.20 -9.33
C PRO A 39 -17.74 0.45 -9.47
N ASP A 40 -18.83 1.15 -9.81
CA ASP A 40 -20.15 0.55 -9.98
C ASP A 40 -20.44 0.19 -11.44
N LYS A 41 -19.91 0.96 -12.39
CA LYS A 41 -20.11 0.71 -13.83
C LYS A 41 -19.03 -0.15 -14.48
N GLU A 42 -17.81 -0.08 -13.97
CA GLU A 42 -16.60 -0.68 -14.55
C GLU A 42 -15.90 -1.58 -13.52
N SER A 43 -16.68 -2.41 -12.82
CA SER A 43 -16.18 -3.31 -11.76
C SER A 43 -15.09 -4.28 -12.25
N GLU A 44 -15.11 -4.64 -13.52
CA GLU A 44 -14.13 -5.46 -14.21
C GLU A 44 -12.77 -4.77 -14.39
N LEU A 45 -12.70 -3.45 -14.21
CA LEU A 45 -11.47 -2.67 -14.26
C LEU A 45 -10.89 -2.42 -12.86
N LEU A 46 -11.57 -2.80 -11.78
CA LEU A 46 -11.10 -2.59 -10.40
C LEU A 46 -9.76 -3.28 -10.10
N TRP A 47 -9.39 -4.33 -10.84
CA TRP A 47 -8.07 -4.94 -10.70
C TRP A 47 -6.93 -3.96 -11.07
N LEU A 48 -7.17 -2.99 -11.96
CA LEU A 48 -6.18 -1.94 -12.28
C LEU A 48 -5.92 -1.03 -11.07
N ALA A 49 -6.98 -0.63 -10.36
CA ALA A 49 -6.87 0.14 -9.13
C ALA A 49 -6.10 -0.63 -8.04
N ARG A 50 -6.33 -1.94 -7.93
CA ARG A 50 -5.58 -2.82 -7.03
C ARG A 50 -4.09 -2.84 -7.38
N GLU A 51 -3.74 -3.01 -8.64
CA GLU A 51 -2.33 -3.04 -9.07
C GLU A 51 -1.62 -1.71 -8.80
N CYS A 52 -2.31 -0.57 -8.96
CA CYS A 52 -1.78 0.73 -8.59
C CYS A 52 -1.50 0.87 -7.08
N LEU A 53 -2.35 0.31 -6.22
CA LEU A 53 -2.18 0.35 -4.77
C LEU A 53 -1.03 -0.54 -4.27
N VAL A 54 -0.82 -1.68 -4.93
CA VAL A 54 0.25 -2.63 -4.60
C VAL A 54 1.57 -2.27 -5.29
N ALA A 55 1.55 -1.30 -6.22
CA ALA A 55 2.73 -0.90 -6.96
C ALA A 55 3.86 -0.50 -6.00
N PRO A 56 5.05 -1.13 -6.10
CA PRO A 56 6.16 -0.80 -5.23
C PRO A 56 6.59 0.64 -5.48
N MET A 57 6.98 1.32 -4.40
CA MET A 57 7.54 2.66 -4.51
C MET A 57 8.76 2.63 -5.45
N PRO A 58 8.84 3.52 -6.44
CA PRO A 58 9.98 3.62 -7.32
C PRO A 58 11.29 3.72 -6.51
N PRO A 59 12.35 3.00 -6.88
CA PRO A 59 13.61 2.99 -6.14
C PRO A 59 14.22 4.38 -5.96
N GLU A 60 13.91 5.32 -6.86
CA GLU A 60 14.32 6.73 -6.80
C GLU A 60 13.60 7.58 -5.74
N TRP A 61 12.52 7.08 -5.11
CA TRP A 61 11.76 7.81 -4.08
C TRP A 61 12.17 7.44 -2.64
N LYS A 62 13.00 6.41 -2.46
CA LYS A 62 13.68 6.12 -1.19
C LYS A 62 14.96 6.97 -1.10
N ALA A 63 14.82 8.24 -0.73
CA ALA A 63 15.93 9.11 -0.36
C ALA A 63 16.38 8.85 1.08
#